data_AF-A0A5D6XHQ8-F1
#
_entry.id   AF-A0A5D6XHQ8-F1
#
_cell.length_a   1.000
_cell.length_b   1.000
_cell.length_c   1.000
_cell.angle_alpha   90.00
_cell.angle_beta   90.00
_cell.angle_gamma   90.00
#
_symmetry.space_group_name_H-M   'P 1'
#
loop_
_entity.id
_entity.type
_entity.pdbx_description
1 polymer ?
#
loop_
_entity_poly.entity_id
_entity_poly.type
_entity_poly.pdbx_seq_one_letter_code
_entity_poly.pdbx_strand_id
1 'polypeptide(L)'
;MAYFQSPIEPLFYAHHGFIDALQAIYLKCQLGSGTTLLTAMEKGSDSRFWANCPRRSTGSFTSTDEVYMRLQSFSNAWVQVRTNALTLLYPYFKDLPAKYADYVDAKDLGVYSYSYDLTGAMQTMFTDCGASTSLASGTSLEAEAETSSESEGAASGASKQHESESETTARRWSVAIFESARLHGYTDRAAEEQMEMVSCMHKHECLGEVQDYSALFRKNFRVEGHPRCFTLVQALLDGDKVIGVPHWREITKRFVPCPNEGNEPAELKSTAPSYTATSVQ
;
A
#
# COMPACT_ATOMS: atom_id res chain seq x y z
N MET A 1 -4.46 6.33 -1.27
CA MET A 1 -3.01 6.68 -1.44
C MET A 1 -2.67 8.17 -1.66
N ALA A 2 -3.50 9.05 -2.25
CA ALA A 2 -3.07 10.40 -2.70
C ALA A 2 -3.09 11.55 -1.67
N TYR A 3 -3.39 11.28 -0.40
CA TYR A 3 -3.59 12.32 0.64
C TYR A 3 -2.86 11.96 1.94
N PHE A 4 -2.85 12.87 2.92
CA PHE A 4 -2.12 12.72 4.21
C PHE A 4 -2.41 11.42 4.99
N GLN A 5 -3.53 10.77 4.72
CA GLN A 5 -3.92 9.49 5.35
C GLN A 5 -3.33 8.27 4.65
N SER A 6 -2.48 8.46 3.63
CA SER A 6 -1.95 7.34 2.86
C SER A 6 -1.38 6.22 3.74
N PRO A 7 -0.65 6.47 4.86
CA PRO A 7 -0.12 5.38 5.68
C PRO A 7 -1.19 4.59 6.48
N ILE A 8 -2.45 5.04 6.51
CA ILE A 8 -3.55 4.31 7.15
C ILE A 8 -4.04 3.17 6.25
N GLU A 9 -3.82 3.27 4.93
CA GLU A 9 -4.23 2.27 3.96
C GLU A 9 -3.16 1.17 3.88
N PRO A 10 -3.48 -0.12 4.07
CA PRO A 10 -2.48 -1.19 4.00
C PRO A 10 -1.72 -1.26 2.67
N LEU A 11 -2.36 -0.88 1.56
CA LEU A 11 -1.73 -0.78 0.23
C LEU A 11 -0.58 0.23 0.18
N PHE A 12 -0.50 1.17 1.12
CA PHE A 12 0.63 2.08 1.24
C PHE A 12 1.94 1.36 1.46
N TYR A 13 1.94 0.39 2.38
CA TYR A 13 3.14 -0.36 2.70
C TYR A 13 3.53 -1.31 1.57
N ALA A 14 2.54 -1.92 0.89
CA ALA A 14 2.79 -2.73 -0.30
C ALA A 14 3.38 -1.89 -1.45
N HIS A 15 2.82 -0.70 -1.69
CA HIS A 15 3.34 0.23 -2.68
C HIS A 15 4.77 0.67 -2.36
N HIS A 16 5.05 1.06 -1.11
CA HIS A 16 6.40 1.45 -0.71
C HIS A 16 7.37 0.26 -0.72
N GLY A 17 6.92 -0.95 -0.43
CA GLY A 17 7.70 -2.18 -0.61
C GLY A 17 8.06 -2.43 -2.07
N PHE A 18 7.15 -2.16 -3.01
CA PHE A 18 7.42 -2.22 -4.44
C PHE A 18 8.42 -1.14 -4.89
N ILE A 19 8.25 0.11 -4.45
CA ILE A 19 9.20 1.20 -4.75
C ILE A 19 10.61 0.86 -4.24
N ASP A 20 10.72 0.30 -3.05
CA ASP A 20 12.01 -0.11 -2.50
C ASP A 20 12.62 -1.31 -3.25
N ALA A 21 11.81 -2.25 -3.73
CA ALA A 21 12.26 -3.29 -4.64
C ALA A 21 12.83 -2.73 -5.97
N LEU A 22 12.17 -1.70 -6.53
CA LEU A 22 12.70 -0.99 -7.71
C LEU A 22 14.04 -0.31 -7.42
N GLN A 23 14.19 0.29 -6.24
CA GLN A 23 15.45 0.88 -5.79
C GLN A 23 16.56 -0.18 -5.67
N ALA A 24 16.25 -1.36 -5.12
CA ALA A 24 17.20 -2.48 -5.03
C ALA A 24 17.63 -2.98 -6.43
N ILE A 25 16.69 -3.09 -7.37
CA ILE A 25 16.98 -3.43 -8.77
C ILE A 25 17.89 -2.37 -9.40
N TYR A 26 17.55 -1.08 -9.25
CA TYR A 26 18.35 0.02 -9.75
C TYR A 26 19.79 -0.04 -9.22
N LEU A 27 19.95 -0.22 -7.91
CA LEU A 27 21.26 -0.31 -7.27
C LEU A 27 22.09 -1.48 -7.83
N LYS A 28 21.50 -2.69 -7.93
CA LYS A 28 22.18 -3.85 -8.55
C LYS A 28 22.64 -3.53 -9.96
N CYS A 29 21.81 -2.86 -10.75
CA CYS A 29 22.11 -2.53 -12.14
C CYS A 29 23.22 -1.48 -12.27
N GLN A 30 23.26 -0.48 -11.38
CA GLN A 30 24.34 0.51 -11.36
C GLN A 30 25.67 -0.09 -10.90
N LEU A 31 25.64 -1.04 -9.97
CA LEU A 31 26.85 -1.70 -9.47
C LEU A 31 27.33 -2.86 -10.34
N GLY A 32 26.47 -3.36 -11.24
CA GLY A 32 26.75 -4.55 -12.05
C GLY A 32 26.79 -5.86 -11.25
N SER A 33 26.43 -5.82 -9.96
CA SER A 33 26.50 -6.96 -9.05
C SER A 33 25.42 -6.85 -7.97
N GLY A 34 24.76 -7.97 -7.68
CA GLY A 34 23.78 -8.07 -6.60
C GLY A 34 24.40 -8.25 -5.21
N THR A 35 25.69 -8.61 -5.14
CA THR A 35 26.39 -8.94 -3.88
C THR A 35 27.36 -7.87 -3.42
N THR A 36 27.75 -6.94 -4.31
CA THR A 36 28.63 -5.83 -3.95
C THR A 36 27.93 -4.92 -2.95
N LEU A 37 28.59 -4.65 -1.84
CA LEU A 37 28.18 -3.67 -0.83
C LEU A 37 29.18 -2.53 -0.84
N LEU A 38 28.66 -1.31 -0.98
CA LEU A 38 29.46 -0.09 -0.89
C LEU A 38 29.51 0.39 0.56
N THR A 39 30.64 0.96 0.96
CA THR A 39 30.76 1.68 2.23
C THR A 39 29.94 2.97 2.20
N ALA A 40 29.60 3.50 3.38
CA ALA A 40 28.89 4.78 3.51
C ALA A 40 29.59 5.95 2.78
N MET A 41 30.92 5.94 2.75
CA MET A 41 31.72 6.97 2.06
C MET A 41 31.58 6.84 0.54
N GLU A 42 31.66 5.63 0.00
CA GLU A 42 31.48 5.36 -1.43
C GLU A 42 30.06 5.75 -1.86
N LYS A 43 29.03 5.27 -1.14
CA LYS A 43 27.62 5.63 -1.36
C LYS A 43 27.41 7.16 -1.36
N GLY A 44 28.04 7.84 -0.41
CA GLY A 44 27.91 9.29 -0.23
C GLY A 44 28.73 10.16 -1.19
N SER A 45 29.64 9.57 -1.96
CA SER A 45 30.49 10.26 -2.94
C SER A 45 30.07 9.97 -4.39
N ASP A 46 29.31 8.89 -4.61
CA ASP A 46 28.80 8.51 -5.92
C ASP A 46 27.59 9.36 -6.30
N SER A 47 27.71 10.11 -7.39
CA SER A 47 26.66 11.00 -7.90
C SER A 47 25.40 10.28 -8.39
N ARG A 48 25.46 8.95 -8.58
CA ARG A 48 24.31 8.12 -8.92
C ARG A 48 23.40 7.86 -7.72
N PHE A 49 23.96 7.86 -6.51
CA PHE A 49 23.24 7.53 -5.28
C PHE A 49 23.05 8.73 -4.36
N TRP A 50 23.89 9.76 -4.48
CA TRP A 50 23.82 10.95 -3.65
C TRP A 50 23.93 12.24 -4.47
N ALA A 51 23.07 13.20 -4.13
CA ALA A 51 23.17 14.58 -4.60
C ALA A 51 22.94 15.54 -3.43
N ASN A 52 23.74 16.59 -3.35
CA ASN A 52 23.56 17.62 -2.33
C ASN A 52 22.37 18.50 -2.71
N CYS A 53 21.46 18.73 -1.77
CA CYS A 53 20.32 19.63 -1.95
C CYS A 53 20.31 20.74 -0.89
N PRO A 54 19.84 21.96 -1.21
CA PRO A 54 19.80 23.05 -0.26
C PRO A 54 18.82 22.75 0.87
N ARG A 55 19.17 23.16 2.09
CA ARG A 55 18.30 23.08 3.26
C ARG A 55 17.26 24.20 3.19
N ARG A 56 16.09 23.98 3.79
CA ARG A 56 15.07 25.04 3.96
C ARG A 56 15.59 26.23 4.79
N SER A 57 16.53 25.96 5.68
CA SER A 57 17.28 26.95 6.45
C SER A 57 18.50 27.42 5.66
N THR A 58 19.69 27.41 6.27
CA THR A 58 20.97 27.70 5.64
C THR A 58 21.77 26.42 5.38
N GLY A 59 22.61 26.44 4.33
CA GLY A 59 23.49 25.33 3.95
C GLY A 59 22.84 24.29 3.03
N SER A 60 23.56 23.19 2.80
CA SER A 60 23.10 22.05 2.00
C SER A 60 23.16 20.77 2.82
N PHE A 61 22.36 19.78 2.44
CA PHE A 61 22.49 18.42 2.94
C PHE A 61 23.73 17.76 2.33
N THR A 62 24.49 17.05 3.16
CA THR A 62 25.65 16.22 2.81
C THR A 62 25.36 14.77 3.15
N SER A 63 26.08 13.84 2.53
CA SER A 63 25.87 12.39 2.71
C SER A 63 26.13 11.90 4.14
N THR A 64 26.89 12.67 4.91
CA THR A 64 27.20 12.45 6.32
C THR A 64 26.14 12.96 7.29
N ASP A 65 25.12 13.68 6.81
CA ASP A 65 24.06 14.21 7.65
C ASP A 65 23.20 13.10 8.24
N GLU A 66 22.80 13.30 9.49
CA GLU A 66 21.92 12.38 10.19
C GLU A 66 20.46 12.60 9.82
N VAL A 67 19.74 11.50 9.63
CA VAL A 67 18.28 11.46 9.43
C VAL A 67 17.57 11.63 10.77
N TYR A 68 16.95 12.78 11.01
CA TYR A 68 16.18 13.03 12.23
C TYR A 68 14.71 12.68 12.06
N MET A 69 14.27 11.62 12.73
CA MET A 69 12.85 11.35 12.94
C MET A 69 12.43 11.88 14.31
N ARG A 70 11.48 12.81 14.31
CA ARG A 70 10.98 13.47 15.52
C ARG A 70 9.47 13.31 15.63
N LEU A 71 9.02 13.03 16.86
CA LEU A 71 7.62 13.05 17.25
C LEU A 71 7.38 14.30 18.09
N GLN A 72 6.16 14.82 18.03
CA GLN A 72 5.72 15.86 18.96
C GLN A 72 5.00 15.19 20.13
N SER A 73 5.45 15.44 21.36
CA SER A 73 4.76 14.97 22.55
C SER A 73 3.48 15.77 22.81
N PHE A 74 2.61 15.27 23.69
CA PHE A 74 1.43 16.01 24.18
C PHE A 74 1.80 17.35 24.85
N SER A 75 3.04 17.50 25.33
CA SER A 75 3.57 18.76 25.88
C SER A 75 4.17 19.69 24.82
N ASN A 76 3.92 19.45 23.53
CA ASN A 76 4.48 20.16 22.37
C ASN A 76 6.01 20.09 22.23
N ALA A 77 6.68 19.23 22.99
CA ALA A 77 8.12 19.04 22.88
C ALA A 77 8.44 18.09 21.72
N TRP A 78 9.46 18.43 20.94
CA TRP A 78 9.98 17.54 19.91
C TRP A 78 10.92 16.52 20.52
N VAL A 79 10.64 15.24 20.27
CA VAL A 79 11.43 14.12 20.80
C VAL A 79 11.97 13.31 19.63
N GLN A 80 13.27 13.03 19.64
CA GLN A 80 13.90 12.18 18.63
C GLN A 80 13.67 10.71 18.98
N VAL A 81 13.15 9.96 18.01
CA VAL A 81 12.73 8.56 18.22
C VAL A 81 13.89 7.60 18.44
N ARG A 82 15.08 7.90 17.88
CA ARG A 82 16.25 7.02 17.96
C ARG A 82 17.04 7.12 19.26
N THR A 83 16.94 8.24 19.97
CA THR A 83 17.79 8.53 21.13
C THR A 83 17.04 8.50 22.45
N ASN A 84 15.71 8.68 22.42
CA ASN A 84 14.90 8.69 23.63
C ASN A 84 14.21 7.34 23.86
N ALA A 85 14.76 6.56 24.80
CA ALA A 85 14.25 5.25 25.21
C ALA A 85 12.83 5.25 25.78
N LEU A 86 12.30 6.41 26.19
CA LEU A 86 10.95 6.55 26.73
C LEU A 86 9.88 6.65 25.63
N THR A 87 10.29 6.77 24.36
CA THR A 87 9.35 6.83 23.24
C THR A 87 8.91 5.43 22.83
N LEU A 88 7.61 5.25 22.56
CA LEU A 88 7.05 3.98 22.07
C LEU A 88 7.76 3.47 20.81
N LEU A 89 8.25 4.38 19.97
CA LEU A 89 8.92 4.03 18.72
C LEU A 89 10.39 3.66 18.88
N TYR A 90 11.01 3.95 20.03
CA TYR A 90 12.44 3.71 20.25
C TYR A 90 12.91 2.29 19.90
N PRO A 91 12.22 1.21 20.32
CA PRO A 91 12.66 -0.15 20.02
C PRO A 91 12.81 -0.44 18.53
N TYR A 92 12.00 0.22 17.68
CA TYR A 92 11.98 0.00 16.23
C TYR A 92 13.06 0.77 15.47
N PHE A 93 13.56 1.88 16.03
CA PHE A 93 14.48 2.77 15.32
C PHE A 93 15.88 2.87 15.95
N LYS A 94 16.09 2.33 17.15
CA LYS A 94 17.36 2.48 17.90
C LYS A 94 18.58 1.86 17.20
N ASP A 95 18.39 0.75 16.47
CA ASP A 95 19.51 0.05 15.80
C ASP A 95 19.56 0.33 14.29
N LEU A 96 18.74 1.27 13.78
CA LEU A 96 18.81 1.68 12.38
C LEU A 96 19.97 2.68 12.15
N PRO A 97 20.58 2.67 10.95
CA PRO A 97 21.66 3.59 10.63
C PRO A 97 21.30 5.07 10.81
N ALA A 98 22.31 5.91 11.10
CA ALA A 98 22.06 7.30 11.43
C ALA A 98 22.01 8.21 10.20
N LYS A 99 22.82 7.92 9.18
CA LYS A 99 23.15 8.83 8.07
C LYS A 99 22.39 8.49 6.81
N TYR A 100 22.17 9.49 5.95
CA TYR A 100 21.49 9.27 4.67
C TYR A 100 22.18 8.22 3.80
N ALA A 101 23.51 8.27 3.68
CA ALA A 101 24.25 7.36 2.83
C ALA A 101 24.06 5.89 3.24
N ASP A 102 23.82 5.61 4.51
CA ASP A 102 23.67 4.25 5.01
C ASP A 102 22.36 3.59 4.53
N TYR A 103 21.34 4.38 4.17
CA TYR A 103 20.03 3.90 3.70
C TYR A 103 19.96 3.60 2.19
N VAL A 104 21.06 3.78 1.44
CA VAL A 104 21.06 3.56 -0.01
C VAL A 104 20.84 2.09 -0.38
N ASP A 105 21.31 1.15 0.44
CA ASP A 105 21.22 -0.29 0.19
C ASP A 105 20.52 -1.01 1.34
N ALA A 106 19.34 -1.59 1.06
CA ALA A 106 18.56 -2.38 2.01
C ALA A 106 19.32 -3.61 2.56
N LYS A 107 20.35 -4.11 1.86
CA LYS A 107 21.19 -5.22 2.33
C LYS A 107 22.18 -4.80 3.41
N ASP A 108 22.38 -3.51 3.64
CA ASP A 108 23.40 -2.94 4.55
C ASP A 108 22.76 -2.10 5.67
N LEU A 109 21.67 -2.60 6.25
CA LEU A 109 20.95 -1.99 7.37
C LEU A 109 21.21 -2.71 8.72
N GLY A 110 22.27 -3.53 8.78
CA GLY A 110 22.63 -4.30 9.96
C GLY A 110 21.64 -5.44 10.24
N VAL A 111 21.09 -5.49 11.46
CA VAL A 111 20.12 -6.53 11.85
C VAL A 111 18.79 -6.43 11.11
N TYR A 112 18.53 -5.27 10.49
CA TYR A 112 17.33 -5.01 9.70
C TYR A 112 17.58 -5.14 8.19
N SER A 113 18.73 -5.69 7.78
CA SER A 113 19.00 -5.94 6.37
C SER A 113 18.01 -6.93 5.77
N TYR A 114 17.55 -6.66 4.56
CA TYR A 114 16.66 -7.55 3.81
C TYR A 114 16.99 -7.57 2.32
N SER A 115 16.42 -8.56 1.62
CA SER A 115 16.51 -8.72 0.18
C SER A 115 15.15 -9.12 -0.37
N TYR A 116 14.93 -8.83 -1.65
CA TYR A 116 13.70 -9.18 -2.33
C TYR A 116 13.81 -10.52 -3.04
N ASP A 117 12.75 -11.31 -2.93
CA ASP A 117 12.47 -12.40 -3.86
C ASP A 117 11.65 -11.83 -5.02
N LEU A 118 12.25 -11.77 -6.21
CA LEU A 118 11.67 -11.09 -7.38
C LEU A 118 11.23 -12.12 -8.41
N THR A 119 10.02 -11.93 -8.94
CA THR A 119 9.42 -12.81 -9.96
C THR A 119 8.97 -12.03 -11.20
N GLY A 120 8.67 -12.77 -12.27
CA GLY A 120 8.10 -12.24 -13.51
C GLY A 120 8.91 -11.07 -14.08
N ALA A 121 8.21 -9.99 -14.41
CA ALA A 121 8.81 -8.78 -14.98
C ALA A 121 9.91 -8.15 -14.11
N MET A 122 9.76 -8.19 -12.79
CA MET A 122 10.75 -7.62 -11.87
C MET A 122 12.02 -8.46 -11.84
N GLN A 123 11.90 -9.77 -11.96
CA GLN A 123 13.06 -10.66 -12.07
C GLN A 123 13.82 -10.45 -13.37
N THR A 124 13.10 -10.29 -14.49
CA THR A 124 13.71 -9.93 -15.78
C THR A 124 14.46 -8.60 -15.66
N MET A 125 13.84 -7.57 -15.07
CA MET A 125 14.49 -6.28 -14.86
C MET A 125 15.71 -6.37 -13.92
N PHE A 126 15.62 -7.19 -12.86
CA PHE A 126 16.75 -7.45 -11.97
C PHE A 126 17.90 -8.14 -12.69
N THR A 127 17.61 -9.10 -13.57
CA THR A 127 18.64 -9.87 -14.27
C THR A 127 19.29 -9.05 -15.39
N ASP A 128 18.45 -8.49 -16.27
CA ASP A 128 18.86 -7.92 -17.55
C ASP A 128 19.03 -6.38 -17.51
N CYS A 129 18.61 -5.72 -16.43
CA CYS A 129 18.80 -4.29 -16.23
C CYS A 129 18.31 -3.46 -17.44
N GLY A 130 19.17 -2.61 -18.02
CA GLY A 130 18.84 -1.79 -19.18
C GLY A 130 18.55 -2.57 -20.47
N ALA A 131 18.85 -3.87 -20.53
CA ALA A 131 18.50 -4.76 -21.64
C ALA A 131 17.11 -5.38 -21.51
N SER A 132 16.42 -5.16 -20.37
CA SER A 132 15.04 -5.60 -20.13
C SER A 132 14.05 -4.88 -21.05
N THR A 133 13.98 -5.32 -22.29
CA THR A 133 13.11 -4.79 -23.35
C THR A 133 11.90 -5.68 -23.62
N SER A 134 11.93 -6.91 -23.13
CA SER A 134 10.82 -7.84 -23.14
C SER A 134 10.34 -8.10 -21.72
N LEU A 135 9.09 -7.76 -21.44
CA LEU A 135 8.36 -8.51 -20.43
C LEU A 135 8.22 -9.92 -21.00
N ALA A 136 8.55 -10.96 -20.24
CA ALA A 136 8.24 -12.30 -20.69
C ALA A 136 6.70 -12.38 -20.87
N SER A 137 6.23 -12.28 -22.12
CA SER A 137 4.80 -12.30 -22.49
C SER A 137 4.11 -13.65 -22.20
N GLY A 138 4.72 -14.51 -21.38
CA GLY A 138 4.19 -15.79 -20.93
C GLY A 138 3.40 -15.72 -19.62
N THR A 139 3.43 -14.62 -18.88
CA THR A 139 2.50 -14.43 -17.75
C THR A 139 1.16 -13.89 -18.25
N SER A 140 0.44 -14.72 -19.01
CA SER A 140 -1.01 -14.68 -18.90
C SER A 140 -1.34 -14.98 -17.43
N LEU A 141 -2.22 -14.19 -16.83
CA LEU A 141 -2.61 -14.23 -15.41
C LEU A 141 -3.11 -15.61 -14.92
N GLU A 142 -3.28 -16.57 -15.84
CA GLU A 142 -3.69 -17.97 -15.62
C GLU A 142 -2.53 -18.99 -15.65
N ALA A 143 -1.40 -18.69 -16.29
CA ALA A 143 -0.33 -19.67 -16.57
C ALA A 143 0.52 -20.05 -15.35
N GLU A 144 0.55 -19.20 -14.32
CA GLU A 144 1.24 -19.49 -13.06
C GLU A 144 0.52 -20.55 -12.21
N ALA A 145 -0.77 -20.81 -12.47
CA ALA A 145 -1.54 -21.81 -11.74
C ALA A 145 -1.32 -23.25 -12.24
N GLU A 146 -0.87 -23.44 -13.49
CA GLU A 146 -0.79 -24.78 -14.11
C GLU A 146 0.62 -25.34 -14.32
N THR A 147 1.67 -24.53 -14.16
CA THR A 147 3.04 -24.99 -14.44
C THR A 147 3.72 -25.58 -13.20
N SER A 148 3.10 -26.61 -12.61
CA SER A 148 3.70 -27.48 -11.61
C SER A 148 4.05 -28.86 -12.19
N SER A 149 4.65 -28.88 -13.38
CA SER A 149 5.29 -30.09 -13.92
C SER A 149 6.79 -29.90 -14.11
N GLU A 150 7.49 -30.87 -13.55
CA GLU A 150 8.92 -31.08 -13.40
C GLU A 150 9.81 -30.55 -14.54
N SER A 151 10.82 -29.74 -14.17
CA SER A 151 12.12 -29.84 -14.84
C SER A 151 13.25 -29.71 -13.81
N GLU A 152 14.01 -30.79 -13.65
CA GLU A 152 15.30 -30.79 -12.97
C GLU A 152 16.33 -30.10 -13.87
N GLY A 153 17.00 -29.07 -13.35
CA GLY A 153 18.01 -28.33 -14.11
C GLY A 153 18.62 -27.16 -13.35
N ALA A 154 19.46 -27.47 -12.37
CA ALA A 154 20.49 -26.64 -11.72
C ALA A 154 20.49 -25.11 -11.99
N ALA A 155 19.89 -24.34 -11.07
CA ALA A 155 20.37 -23.04 -10.65
C ALA A 155 19.95 -22.80 -9.19
N SER A 156 20.93 -22.52 -8.33
CA SER A 156 20.74 -22.37 -6.89
C SER A 156 19.85 -21.19 -6.55
N GLY A 157 18.79 -21.43 -5.76
CA GLY A 157 18.14 -20.40 -4.94
C GLY A 157 16.68 -20.06 -5.25
N ALA A 158 15.99 -20.77 -6.14
CA ALA A 158 14.53 -20.62 -6.27
C ALA A 158 13.84 -21.33 -5.09
N SER A 159 13.59 -20.59 -4.01
CA SER A 159 12.65 -21.05 -2.98
C SER A 159 11.26 -21.14 -3.62
N LYS A 160 10.57 -22.27 -3.41
CA LYS A 160 9.20 -22.47 -3.89
C LYS A 160 8.33 -21.32 -3.39
N GLN A 161 7.58 -20.73 -4.31
CA GLN A 161 6.63 -19.65 -4.05
C GLN A 161 5.75 -19.99 -2.84
N HIS A 162 5.69 -19.06 -1.90
CA HIS A 162 4.66 -19.07 -0.86
C HIS A 162 3.80 -17.82 -1.09
N GLU A 163 3.07 -17.79 -2.21
CA GLU A 163 2.05 -16.76 -2.44
C GLU A 163 1.01 -16.91 -1.32
N SER A 164 0.82 -15.86 -0.51
CA SER A 164 -0.15 -15.97 0.58
C SER A 164 -1.55 -16.04 -0.01
N GLU A 165 -2.40 -16.92 0.53
CA GLU A 165 -3.79 -17.06 0.08
C GLU A 165 -4.54 -15.72 0.09
N SER A 166 -4.20 -14.82 1.02
CA SER A 166 -4.75 -13.46 1.08
C SER A 166 -4.35 -12.58 -0.11
N GLU A 167 -3.12 -12.66 -0.60
CA GLU A 167 -2.65 -11.86 -1.74
C GLU A 167 -3.34 -12.30 -3.03
N THR A 168 -3.49 -13.61 -3.24
CA THR A 168 -4.26 -14.12 -4.38
C THR A 168 -5.72 -13.67 -4.35
N THR A 169 -6.31 -13.57 -3.15
CA THR A 169 -7.71 -13.22 -2.95
C THR A 169 -7.98 -11.75 -3.25
N ALA A 170 -7.17 -10.83 -2.72
CA ALA A 170 -7.30 -9.39 -3.00
C ALA A 170 -7.02 -9.07 -4.48
N ARG A 171 -6.07 -9.78 -5.10
CA ARG A 171 -5.78 -9.69 -6.53
C ARG A 171 -6.98 -10.11 -7.37
N ARG A 172 -7.56 -11.29 -7.10
CA ARG A 172 -8.72 -11.82 -7.83
C ARG A 172 -9.97 -10.95 -7.65
N TRP A 173 -10.18 -10.39 -6.47
CA TRP A 173 -11.27 -9.44 -6.22
C TRP A 173 -11.17 -8.20 -7.11
N SER A 174 -9.97 -7.60 -7.15
CA SER A 174 -9.71 -6.41 -7.97
C SER A 174 -9.99 -6.67 -9.45
N VAL A 175 -9.50 -7.81 -9.98
CA VAL A 175 -9.74 -8.22 -11.37
C VAL A 175 -11.24 -8.41 -11.62
N ALA A 176 -11.95 -9.14 -10.74
CA ALA A 176 -13.36 -9.43 -10.92
C ALA A 176 -14.24 -8.18 -10.99
N ILE A 177 -13.99 -7.18 -10.14
CA ILE A 177 -14.74 -5.91 -10.17
C ILE A 177 -14.37 -5.09 -11.41
N PHE A 178 -13.08 -5.01 -11.75
CA PHE A 178 -12.62 -4.28 -12.95
C PHE A 178 -13.25 -4.84 -14.22
N GLU A 179 -13.16 -6.17 -14.42
CA GLU A 179 -13.70 -6.84 -15.60
C GLU A 179 -15.22 -6.74 -15.65
N SER A 180 -15.90 -6.86 -14.51
CA SER A 180 -17.34 -6.64 -14.44
C SER A 180 -17.71 -5.23 -14.90
N ALA A 181 -17.00 -4.20 -14.44
CA ALA A 181 -17.22 -2.83 -14.92
C ALA A 181 -16.95 -2.71 -16.43
N ARG A 182 -15.88 -3.32 -16.94
CA ARG A 182 -15.58 -3.34 -18.39
C ARG A 182 -16.69 -3.99 -19.21
N LEU A 183 -17.22 -5.13 -18.76
CA LEU A 183 -18.34 -5.83 -19.40
C LEU A 183 -19.61 -4.97 -19.46
N HIS A 184 -19.78 -4.05 -18.51
CA HIS A 184 -20.90 -3.10 -18.48
C HIS A 184 -20.62 -1.78 -19.21
N GLY A 185 -19.58 -1.75 -20.06
CA GLY A 185 -19.32 -0.64 -20.98
C GLY A 185 -18.53 0.52 -20.38
N TYR A 186 -17.95 0.35 -19.19
CA TYR A 186 -17.09 1.37 -18.59
C TYR A 186 -15.72 1.43 -19.29
N THR A 187 -15.20 2.64 -19.52
CA THR A 187 -13.80 2.85 -19.91
C THR A 187 -12.87 2.42 -18.77
N ASP A 188 -11.58 2.21 -19.03
CA ASP A 188 -10.64 1.72 -18.00
C ASP A 188 -10.61 2.63 -16.78
N ARG A 189 -10.52 3.94 -17.01
CA ARG A 189 -10.60 4.95 -15.95
C ARG A 189 -11.93 4.89 -15.18
N ALA A 190 -13.04 4.73 -15.89
CA ALA A 190 -14.34 4.67 -15.22
C ALA A 190 -14.54 3.35 -14.45
N ALA A 191 -13.93 2.26 -14.91
CA ALA A 191 -13.88 0.99 -14.21
C ALA A 191 -13.04 1.09 -12.92
N GLU A 192 -11.90 1.80 -12.94
CA GLU A 192 -11.14 2.12 -11.73
C GLU A 192 -11.97 2.94 -10.73
N GLU A 193 -12.74 3.92 -11.20
CA GLU A 193 -13.65 4.68 -10.34
C GLU A 193 -14.76 3.79 -9.74
N GLN A 194 -15.28 2.81 -10.49
CA GLN A 194 -16.21 1.81 -9.95
C GLN A 194 -15.56 0.94 -8.87
N MET A 195 -14.33 0.48 -9.09
CA MET A 195 -13.58 -0.30 -8.10
C MET A 195 -13.34 0.49 -6.81
N GLU A 196 -12.99 1.77 -6.93
CA GLU A 196 -12.78 2.65 -5.78
C GLU A 196 -14.08 2.79 -4.97
N MET A 197 -15.22 3.04 -5.65
CA MET A 197 -16.52 3.12 -4.99
C MET A 197 -16.93 1.82 -4.30
N VAL A 198 -16.74 0.67 -4.95
CA VAL A 198 -16.98 -0.66 -4.37
C VAL A 198 -16.12 -0.87 -3.12
N SER A 199 -14.83 -0.54 -3.20
CA SER A 199 -13.88 -0.71 -2.09
C SER A 199 -14.24 0.17 -0.89
N CYS A 200 -14.56 1.45 -1.14
CA CYS A 200 -14.96 2.38 -0.07
C CYS A 200 -16.29 1.99 0.57
N MET A 201 -17.28 1.55 -0.23
CA MET A 201 -18.57 1.13 0.29
C MET A 201 -18.46 -0.18 1.07
N HIS A 202 -17.69 -1.14 0.58
CA HIS A 202 -17.37 -2.36 1.33
C HIS A 202 -16.70 -2.02 2.66
N LYS A 203 -15.69 -1.13 2.69
CA LYS A 203 -15.09 -0.66 3.95
C LYS A 203 -16.15 -0.15 4.92
N HIS A 204 -17.01 0.77 4.46
CA HIS A 204 -18.04 1.42 5.26
C HIS A 204 -19.03 0.43 5.89
N GLU A 205 -19.55 -0.50 5.09
CA GLU A 205 -20.61 -1.41 5.53
C GLU A 205 -20.09 -2.63 6.29
N CYS A 206 -18.88 -3.08 5.95
CA CYS A 206 -18.38 -4.40 6.33
C CYS A 206 -17.28 -4.33 7.40
N LEU A 207 -16.38 -3.37 7.26
CA LEU A 207 -15.16 -3.24 8.06
C LEU A 207 -15.23 -2.03 9.01
N GLY A 208 -16.40 -1.39 9.10
CA GLY A 208 -16.67 -0.23 9.94
C GLY A 208 -16.77 1.09 9.18
N GLU A 209 -17.55 2.00 9.75
CA GLU A 209 -17.91 3.28 9.15
C GLU A 209 -16.68 4.09 8.69
N VAL A 210 -16.73 4.56 7.46
CA VAL A 210 -15.79 5.56 6.95
C VAL A 210 -16.08 6.91 7.60
N GLN A 211 -15.19 7.33 8.50
CA GLN A 211 -15.30 8.58 9.25
C GLN A 211 -14.56 9.74 8.60
N ASP A 212 -15.04 10.96 8.85
CA ASP A 212 -14.36 12.19 8.47
C ASP A 212 -13.16 12.49 9.41
N TYR A 213 -12.31 13.44 8.99
CA TYR A 213 -11.24 13.96 9.84
C TYR A 213 -11.79 14.61 11.11
N SER A 214 -11.23 14.22 12.26
CA SER A 214 -11.50 14.88 13.53
C SER A 214 -11.04 16.35 13.52
N ALA A 215 -11.69 17.18 14.33
CA ALA A 215 -11.32 18.60 14.47
C ALA A 215 -9.85 18.79 14.90
N LEU A 216 -9.34 17.89 15.75
CA LEU A 216 -7.94 17.88 16.17
C LEU A 216 -7.00 17.59 14.99
N PHE A 217 -7.33 16.59 14.17
CA PHE A 217 -6.53 16.25 12.99
C PHE A 217 -6.48 17.41 11.99
N ARG A 218 -7.64 18.01 11.69
CA ARG A 218 -7.75 19.18 10.81
C ARG A 218 -6.87 20.33 11.29
N LYS A 219 -6.88 20.62 12.59
CA LYS A 219 -6.07 21.68 13.20
C LYS A 219 -4.57 21.39 13.12
N ASN A 220 -4.16 20.14 13.40
CA ASN A 220 -2.74 19.77 13.45
C ASN A 220 -2.11 19.71 12.04
N PHE A 221 -2.86 19.19 11.07
CA PHE A 221 -2.36 18.96 9.72
C PHE A 221 -2.80 20.02 8.70
N ARG A 222 -3.60 21.01 9.13
CA ARG A 222 -4.15 22.09 8.28
C ARG A 222 -4.84 21.56 7.02
N VAL A 223 -5.62 20.49 7.18
CA VAL A 223 -6.32 19.83 6.07
C VAL A 223 -7.69 20.45 5.86
N GLU A 224 -7.92 20.93 4.66
CA GLU A 224 -9.23 21.34 4.15
C GLU A 224 -9.88 20.18 3.35
N GLY A 225 -11.20 20.04 3.44
CA GLY A 225 -11.95 18.96 2.76
C GLY A 225 -12.04 17.64 3.53
N HIS A 226 -12.50 16.58 2.86
CA HIS A 226 -12.82 15.28 3.46
C HIS A 226 -11.94 14.16 2.88
N PRO A 227 -11.79 13.02 3.58
CA PRO A 227 -11.17 11.82 3.03
C PRO A 227 -11.88 11.38 1.74
N ARG A 228 -11.12 10.86 0.76
CA ARG A 228 -11.68 10.43 -0.52
C ARG A 228 -12.81 9.40 -0.39
N CYS A 229 -12.61 8.34 0.40
CA CYS A 229 -13.68 7.38 0.66
C CYS A 229 -14.86 7.99 1.42
N PHE A 230 -14.65 8.98 2.30
CA PHE A 230 -15.75 9.66 2.97
C PHE A 230 -16.61 10.39 1.94
N THR A 231 -15.99 11.18 1.06
CA THR A 231 -16.69 11.89 -0.02
C THR A 231 -17.44 10.93 -0.95
N LEU A 232 -16.81 9.81 -1.33
CA LEU A 232 -17.47 8.82 -2.20
C LEU A 232 -18.64 8.12 -1.53
N VAL A 233 -18.49 7.72 -0.26
CA VAL A 233 -19.56 7.07 0.48
C VAL A 233 -20.73 8.03 0.71
N GLN A 234 -20.49 9.29 1.11
CA GLN A 234 -21.55 10.27 1.24
C GLN A 234 -22.27 10.50 -0.09
N ALA A 235 -21.54 10.67 -1.20
CA ALA A 235 -22.15 10.81 -2.53
C ALA A 235 -22.97 9.58 -2.95
N LEU A 236 -22.60 8.38 -2.51
CA LEU A 236 -23.38 7.16 -2.76
C LEU A 236 -24.63 7.08 -1.88
N LEU A 237 -24.55 7.54 -0.62
CA LEU A 237 -25.68 7.58 0.32
C LEU A 237 -26.70 8.67 -0.05
N ASP A 238 -26.23 9.83 -0.50
CA ASP A 238 -27.04 10.96 -0.96
C ASP A 238 -27.67 10.71 -2.34
N GLY A 239 -27.17 9.71 -3.07
CA GLY A 239 -27.64 9.35 -4.42
C GLY A 239 -27.00 10.14 -5.56
N ASP A 240 -26.01 10.99 -5.27
CA ASP A 240 -25.22 11.74 -6.26
C ASP A 240 -24.32 10.84 -7.12
N LYS A 241 -23.93 9.69 -6.60
CA LYS A 241 -23.17 8.64 -7.30
C LYS A 241 -23.88 7.30 -7.19
N VAL A 242 -23.62 6.43 -8.16
CA VAL A 242 -24.13 5.05 -8.19
C VAL A 242 -23.01 4.11 -8.63
N ILE A 243 -22.89 2.97 -7.94
CA ILE A 243 -22.07 1.85 -8.41
C ILE A 243 -22.85 1.14 -9.50
N GLY A 244 -22.39 1.24 -10.74
CA GLY A 244 -23.06 0.65 -11.90
C GLY A 244 -22.64 -0.78 -12.21
N VAL A 245 -21.73 -1.37 -11.43
CA VAL A 245 -21.40 -2.79 -11.51
C VAL A 245 -22.54 -3.60 -10.86
N PRO A 246 -23.32 -4.39 -11.61
CA PRO A 246 -24.38 -5.22 -11.05
C PRO A 246 -23.81 -6.27 -10.10
N HIS A 247 -24.56 -6.60 -9.05
CA HIS A 247 -24.18 -7.64 -8.09
C HIS A 247 -22.79 -7.44 -7.45
N TRP A 248 -22.24 -6.22 -7.44
CA TRP A 248 -20.90 -5.93 -6.92
C TRP A 248 -20.70 -6.41 -5.47
N ARG A 249 -21.78 -6.42 -4.67
CA ARG A 249 -21.81 -6.93 -3.29
C ARG A 249 -21.56 -8.43 -3.22
N GLU A 250 -22.20 -9.19 -4.10
CA GLU A 250 -22.05 -10.64 -4.19
C GLU A 250 -20.66 -11.02 -4.72
N ILE A 251 -20.19 -10.29 -5.74
CA ILE A 251 -18.82 -10.43 -6.25
C ILE A 251 -17.82 -10.17 -5.12
N THR A 252 -17.97 -9.07 -4.39
CA THR A 252 -17.07 -8.70 -3.29
C THR A 252 -17.10 -9.74 -2.16
N LYS A 253 -18.29 -10.18 -1.73
CA LYS A 253 -18.46 -11.19 -0.67
C LYS A 253 -17.77 -12.52 -0.99
N ARG A 254 -17.66 -12.90 -2.28
CA ARG A 254 -16.98 -14.12 -2.71
C ARG A 254 -15.47 -14.10 -2.41
N PHE A 255 -14.86 -12.92 -2.40
CA PHE A 255 -13.42 -12.78 -2.18
C PHE A 255 -13.10 -12.21 -0.79
N VAL A 256 -13.83 -11.18 -0.37
CA VAL A 256 -13.60 -10.46 0.90
C VAL A 256 -14.91 -10.45 1.69
N PRO A 257 -15.21 -11.51 2.47
CA PRO A 257 -16.43 -11.58 3.26
C PRO A 257 -16.36 -10.67 4.49
N CYS A 258 -17.53 -10.28 5.03
CA CYS A 258 -17.55 -9.49 6.25
C CYS A 258 -17.21 -10.31 7.50
N PRO A 259 -16.46 -9.73 8.46
CA PRO A 259 -16.08 -10.43 9.69
C PRO A 259 -17.27 -10.97 10.49
N ASN A 260 -18.46 -10.36 10.33
CA ASN A 260 -19.65 -10.65 11.15
C ASN A 260 -20.67 -11.59 10.49
N GLU A 261 -20.45 -12.08 9.26
CA GLU A 261 -21.42 -12.96 8.57
C GLU A 261 -21.42 -14.42 9.08
N GLY A 262 -20.62 -14.74 10.10
CA GLY A 262 -20.63 -16.03 10.79
C GLY A 262 -21.50 -16.09 12.05
N ASN A 263 -22.11 -14.97 12.48
CA ASN A 263 -22.97 -14.90 13.65
C ASN A 263 -24.26 -14.14 13.28
N GLU A 264 -25.27 -14.83 12.72
CA GLU A 264 -26.62 -14.28 12.66
C GLU A 264 -27.24 -14.24 14.07
N PRO A 265 -27.67 -13.08 14.59
CA PRO A 265 -28.77 -13.03 15.53
C PRO A 265 -30.08 -12.99 14.73
N ALA A 266 -31.01 -13.85 15.14
CA ALA A 266 -32.30 -14.10 14.52
C ALA A 266 -33.11 -12.85 14.11
N GLU A 267 -33.66 -12.92 12.88
CA GLU A 267 -34.98 -12.45 12.47
C GLU A 267 -35.50 -11.15 13.17
N LEU A 268 -35.20 -9.97 12.59
CA LEU A 268 -36.03 -8.80 12.83
C LEU A 268 -37.24 -8.84 11.89
N LYS A 269 -38.33 -9.45 12.39
CA LYS A 269 -39.65 -9.38 11.77
C LYS A 269 -40.08 -7.93 11.63
N SER A 270 -40.45 -7.58 10.40
CA SER A 270 -41.20 -6.39 10.03
C SER A 270 -42.45 -6.22 10.91
N THR A 271 -42.49 -5.14 11.68
CA THR A 271 -43.75 -4.55 12.15
C THR A 271 -43.71 -3.06 11.89
N ALA A 272 -44.28 -2.65 10.76
CA ALA A 272 -44.63 -1.27 10.48
C ALA A 272 -45.84 -0.87 11.36
N PRO A 273 -45.81 0.27 12.07
CA PRO A 273 -46.99 0.80 12.72
C PRO A 273 -47.85 1.59 11.72
N SER A 274 -49.09 1.15 11.56
CA SER A 274 -50.19 1.87 10.90
C SER A 274 -50.59 3.07 11.76
N TYR A 275 -50.42 4.29 11.25
CA TYR A 275 -51.00 5.49 11.83
C TYR A 275 -52.36 5.76 11.17
N THR A 276 -53.43 5.51 11.92
CA THR A 276 -54.76 6.02 11.59
C THR A 276 -54.96 7.34 12.32
N ALA A 277 -55.10 8.41 11.54
CA ALA A 277 -55.54 9.71 12.04
C ALA A 277 -57.04 9.65 12.33
N THR A 278 -57.45 10.00 13.55
CA THR A 278 -58.86 10.29 13.85
C THR A 278 -58.92 11.64 14.55
N SER A 279 -59.41 12.62 13.81
CA SER A 279 -59.94 13.89 14.29
C SER A 279 -61.22 13.64 15.08
N VAL A 280 -61.37 14.22 16.27
CA VAL A 280 -62.66 14.75 16.76
C VAL A 280 -62.42 15.93 17.71
N GLN A 281 -63.31 16.91 17.53
CA GLN A 281 -63.63 18.14 18.26
C GLN A 281 -63.47 18.13 19.79
#